data_AF-A0A7W4IHC7-F1
#
_entry.id   AF-A0A7W4IHC7-F1
#
_cell.length_a   1.000
_cell.length_b   1.000
_cell.length_c   1.000
_cell.angle_alpha   90.00
_cell.angle_beta   90.00
_cell.angle_gamma   90.00
#
_symmetry.space_group_name_H-M   'P 1'
#
loop_
_entity.id
_entity.type
_entity.pdbx_description
1 polymer ?
#
loop_
_entity_poly.entity_id
_entity_poly.type
_entity_poly.pdbx_seq_one_letter_code
_entity_poly.pdbx_strand_id
1 'polypeptide(L)'
;MTTVSAVQSAAIYLSASKNDSSTQELDNTATKTSGYSSSSTSHSGDTITLSAAATAALAATSSTTTDSQAAYYAQFFPTRSGTSASFGENVLDPAATTISTGLSASGIAQAARASMDAEYTSMDASGKPFNYDSANGTDWYTLMSGLDRTALAAVSSNQGGLFSTKEQGMAQYIMLQQEQLATGNYSGPMDLESKFIPAPASGQGYSIDSSDATVSNRSNVTYSSIASSKNLSMYLDKSGSYEKSTIGWAFNRASVQTAYEEEMGAANKPVDSKYVSNLSIVGMLSELMKNAQKAHVRSNPSVLNVTDLFNETWAKGHEAAIQAALTTTRKELGFSQS
;
A
#
# COMPACT_ATOMS: atom_id res chain seq x y z
N MET A 1 -24.53 19.77 -0.03
CA MET A 1 -24.00 18.56 -0.67
C MET A 1 -22.87 18.05 0.19
N THR A 2 -22.83 16.75 0.49
CA THR A 2 -21.77 16.17 1.32
C THR A 2 -20.65 15.68 0.40
N THR A 3 -19.63 16.50 0.20
CA THR A 3 -18.42 16.09 -0.51
C THR A 3 -17.72 15.02 0.31
N VAL A 4 -17.59 13.80 -0.23
CA VAL A 4 -16.77 12.75 0.36
C VAL A 4 -15.31 13.09 0.03
N SER A 5 -14.71 13.96 0.83
CA SER A 5 -13.28 14.24 0.74
C SER A 5 -12.50 12.95 0.99
N ALA A 6 -11.52 12.61 0.16
CA ALA A 6 -10.66 11.43 0.38
C ALA A 6 -9.97 11.46 1.76
N VAL A 7 -9.70 12.68 2.27
CA VAL A 7 -9.25 12.98 3.64
C VAL A 7 -10.12 12.32 4.72
N GLN A 8 -11.43 12.15 4.48
CA GLN A 8 -12.34 11.58 5.47
C GLN A 8 -12.21 10.06 5.64
N SER A 9 -11.61 9.34 4.67
CA SER A 9 -11.32 7.91 4.83
C SER A 9 -10.29 7.64 5.95
N ALA A 10 -9.36 8.56 6.20
CA ALA A 10 -8.39 8.45 7.28
C ALA A 10 -9.05 8.41 8.68
N ALA A 11 -10.14 9.17 8.87
CA ALA A 11 -10.85 9.24 10.15
C ALA A 11 -11.61 7.94 10.51
N ILE A 12 -11.93 7.10 9.53
CA ILE A 12 -12.77 5.91 9.73
C ILE A 12 -11.98 4.76 10.37
N TYR A 13 -10.68 4.60 10.05
CA TYR A 13 -9.84 3.54 10.61
C TYR A 13 -9.71 3.59 12.14
N LEU A 14 -9.78 4.79 12.74
CA LEU A 14 -9.74 4.95 14.20
C LEU A 14 -11.05 4.50 14.90
N SER A 15 -12.15 4.34 14.15
CA SER A 15 -13.47 4.00 14.70
C SER A 15 -13.78 2.50 14.74
N ALA A 16 -13.04 1.68 13.98
CA ALA A 16 -13.28 0.23 13.86
C ALA A 16 -12.79 -0.59 15.08
N SER A 17 -12.11 0.02 16.04
CA SER A 17 -11.45 -0.64 17.18
C SER A 17 -12.42 -1.04 18.33
N LYS A 18 -13.67 -1.41 18.02
CA LYS A 18 -14.67 -1.85 19.02
C LYS A 18 -15.56 -2.98 18.50
N ASN A 19 -15.37 -4.14 19.12
CA ASN A 19 -16.04 -5.42 18.89
C ASN A 19 -15.64 -6.09 17.55
N ASP A 20 -15.54 -7.42 17.45
CA ASP A 20 -16.00 -8.44 18.39
C ASP A 20 -14.91 -9.44 18.79
N SER A 21 -15.05 -10.03 19.98
CA SER A 21 -14.06 -10.95 20.57
C SER A 21 -14.56 -12.38 20.60
N SER A 22 -14.07 -13.22 19.68
CA SER A 22 -14.26 -14.67 19.74
C SER A 22 -12.93 -15.41 19.56
N THR A 23 -12.56 -16.16 20.60
CA THR A 23 -11.38 -17.03 20.63
C THR A 23 -11.66 -18.37 19.97
N GLN A 24 -10.78 -18.82 19.08
CA GLN A 24 -10.56 -20.25 18.85
C GLN A 24 -9.06 -20.54 18.84
N GLU A 25 -8.72 -21.74 19.29
CA GLU A 25 -7.36 -22.14 19.66
C GLU A 25 -6.58 -22.69 18.46
N LEU A 26 -5.26 -22.62 18.54
CA LEU A 26 -4.35 -23.34 17.64
C LEU A 26 -4.26 -24.79 18.12
N ASP A 27 -4.57 -25.75 17.25
CA ASP A 27 -4.16 -27.15 17.41
C ASP A 27 -3.21 -27.54 16.28
N ASN A 28 -2.20 -28.35 16.59
CA ASN A 28 -0.98 -28.50 15.82
C ASN A 28 -0.44 -29.93 15.91
N THR A 29 -0.68 -30.74 14.89
CA THR A 29 0.02 -32.03 14.72
C THR A 29 0.00 -32.53 13.27
N ALA A 30 1.19 -32.82 12.73
CA ALA A 30 1.51 -34.14 12.12
C ALA A 30 2.93 -34.16 11.52
N THR A 31 3.91 -34.66 12.28
CA THR A 31 5.23 -35.00 11.72
C THR A 31 5.14 -36.27 10.87
N LYS A 32 5.78 -36.31 9.69
CA LYS A 32 6.25 -37.59 9.12
C LYS A 32 7.46 -37.44 8.22
N THR A 33 8.46 -38.27 8.48
CA THR A 33 9.69 -38.41 7.70
C THR A 33 9.56 -39.51 6.64
N SER A 34 10.23 -39.32 5.51
CA SER A 34 10.74 -40.41 4.69
C SER A 34 11.93 -39.90 3.89
N GLY A 35 12.94 -40.74 3.69
CA GLY A 35 14.14 -40.39 2.95
C GLY A 35 14.47 -41.46 1.91
N TYR A 36 15.07 -41.03 0.80
CA TYR A 36 15.75 -41.89 -0.16
C TYR A 36 17.02 -41.17 -0.65
N SER A 37 18.04 -41.92 -1.05
CA SER A 37 19.37 -41.39 -1.37
C SER A 37 19.99 -42.11 -2.56
N SER A 38 20.73 -41.36 -3.39
CA SER A 38 21.53 -41.80 -4.54
C SER A 38 20.73 -42.40 -5.73
N SER A 39 21.13 -42.29 -7.00
CA SER A 39 21.96 -41.32 -7.78
C SER A 39 21.66 -41.62 -9.28
N SER A 40 22.06 -40.90 -10.34
CA SER A 40 22.87 -39.69 -10.60
C SER A 40 22.33 -39.06 -11.94
N THR A 41 22.91 -38.12 -12.71
CA THR A 41 24.21 -37.44 -12.85
C THR A 41 23.97 -36.02 -13.45
N SER A 42 24.99 -35.17 -13.43
CA SER A 42 25.10 -33.80 -13.99
C SER A 42 24.34 -33.44 -15.28
N HIS A 43 23.84 -32.21 -15.36
CA HIS A 43 24.49 -31.11 -16.12
C HIS A 43 24.27 -29.77 -15.39
N SER A 44 25.17 -28.79 -15.57
CA SER A 44 25.30 -27.64 -14.66
C SER A 44 24.20 -26.58 -14.79
N GLY A 45 23.62 -26.23 -13.64
CA GLY A 45 23.01 -24.92 -13.36
C GLY A 45 23.47 -24.50 -11.97
N ASP A 46 24.53 -23.71 -11.87
CA ASP A 46 25.28 -23.52 -10.63
C ASP A 46 24.63 -22.43 -9.75
N THR A 47 23.50 -22.80 -9.10
CA THR A 47 22.77 -21.90 -8.19
C THR A 47 23.56 -21.67 -6.90
N ILE A 48 24.23 -20.53 -6.81
CA ILE A 48 24.89 -20.06 -5.59
C ILE A 48 23.83 -19.69 -4.55
N THR A 49 23.49 -20.62 -3.68
CA THR A 49 22.64 -20.37 -2.51
C THR A 49 23.40 -19.49 -1.52
N LEU A 50 23.01 -18.22 -1.39
CA LEU A 50 23.50 -17.35 -0.34
C LEU A 50 23.14 -17.93 1.04
N SER A 51 24.09 -17.91 1.98
CA SER A 51 23.78 -18.28 3.36
C SER A 51 22.88 -17.23 4.01
N ALA A 52 22.10 -17.60 5.02
CA ALA A 52 21.24 -16.65 5.74
C ALA A 52 22.03 -15.43 6.28
N ALA A 53 23.29 -15.66 6.70
CA ALA A 53 24.21 -14.60 7.10
C ALA A 53 24.68 -13.72 5.92
N ALA A 54 24.84 -14.27 4.72
CA ALA A 54 25.15 -13.50 3.51
C ALA A 54 23.94 -12.69 3.01
N THR A 55 22.72 -13.24 3.09
CA THR A 55 21.49 -12.51 2.79
C THR A 55 21.25 -11.37 3.79
N ALA A 56 21.45 -11.62 5.09
CA ALA A 56 21.42 -10.59 6.12
C ALA A 56 22.55 -9.54 5.94
N ALA A 57 23.76 -9.96 5.54
CA ALA A 57 24.84 -9.03 5.22
C ALA A 57 24.57 -8.21 3.96
N LEU A 58 23.85 -8.75 2.97
CA LEU A 58 23.44 -8.01 1.77
C LEU A 58 22.35 -6.99 2.11
N ALA A 59 21.36 -7.37 2.93
CA ALA A 59 20.38 -6.43 3.50
C ALA A 59 21.06 -5.33 4.35
N ALA A 60 22.11 -5.67 5.11
CA ALA A 60 22.94 -4.71 5.81
C ALA A 60 23.84 -3.87 4.87
N THR A 61 24.16 -4.36 3.67
CA THR A 61 24.96 -3.61 2.68
C THR A 61 24.13 -2.49 2.03
N SER A 62 22.80 -2.61 1.98
CA SER A 62 21.90 -1.51 1.62
C SER A 62 21.96 -0.31 2.60
N SER A 63 22.57 -0.45 3.78
CA SER A 63 22.64 0.65 4.77
C SER A 63 23.60 1.80 4.43
N THR A 64 24.30 1.77 3.28
CA THR A 64 25.39 2.72 2.98
C THR A 64 25.01 3.99 2.21
N THR A 65 23.76 4.47 2.32
CA THR A 65 23.42 5.91 2.33
C THR A 65 22.00 6.08 2.88
N THR A 66 21.85 6.24 4.20
CA THR A 66 20.56 6.67 4.75
C THR A 66 20.34 8.14 4.41
N ASP A 67 19.44 8.41 3.46
CA ASP A 67 18.96 9.77 3.19
C ASP A 67 18.40 10.37 4.49
N SER A 68 18.77 11.61 4.81
CA SER A 68 18.28 12.29 6.01
C SER A 68 16.75 12.49 5.97
N GLN A 69 16.15 12.52 4.78
CA GLN A 69 14.70 12.54 4.59
C GLN A 69 14.07 11.16 4.81
N ALA A 70 14.72 10.07 4.39
CA ALA A 70 14.26 8.71 4.69
C ALA A 70 14.33 8.43 6.20
N ALA A 71 15.41 8.86 6.87
CA ALA A 71 15.54 8.81 8.33
C ALA A 71 14.46 9.63 9.05
N TYR A 72 14.13 10.82 8.53
CA TYR A 72 13.04 11.66 9.05
C TYR A 72 11.68 10.96 8.96
N TYR A 73 11.36 10.30 7.84
CA TYR A 73 10.09 9.58 7.70
C TYR A 73 10.05 8.25 8.46
N ALA A 74 11.17 7.54 8.56
CA ALA A 74 11.29 6.30 9.33
C ALA A 74 10.89 6.45 10.81
N GLN A 75 11.03 7.66 11.39
CA GLN A 75 10.66 7.92 12.79
C GLN A 75 9.18 7.64 13.10
N PHE A 76 8.29 7.76 12.09
CA PHE A 76 6.84 7.57 12.27
C PHE A 76 6.42 6.09 12.22
N PHE A 77 7.37 5.18 11.96
CA PHE A 77 7.15 3.73 11.95
C PHE A 77 8.03 3.04 13.04
N PRO A 78 7.66 3.17 14.33
CA PRO A 78 8.46 2.62 15.43
C PRO A 78 8.51 1.08 15.39
N THR A 79 9.70 0.50 15.47
CA THR A 79 9.90 -0.96 15.57
C THR A 79 10.47 -1.32 16.93
N ARG A 80 10.45 -2.62 17.28
CA ARG A 80 11.10 -3.13 18.50
C ARG A 80 12.61 -2.84 18.56
N SER A 81 13.24 -2.62 17.41
CA SER A 81 14.65 -2.24 17.24
C SER A 81 14.89 -0.73 17.08
N GLY A 82 13.83 0.09 17.04
CA GLY A 82 13.89 1.54 16.86
C GLY A 82 12.91 2.03 15.80
N THR A 83 13.33 2.03 14.54
CA THR A 83 12.56 2.51 13.38
C THR A 83 12.84 1.63 12.16
N SER A 84 11.99 1.70 11.13
CA SER A 84 12.25 1.02 9.84
C SER A 84 12.66 2.00 8.74
N ALA A 85 13.91 1.90 8.27
CA ALA A 85 14.42 2.73 7.17
C ALA A 85 13.67 2.48 5.85
N SER A 86 13.33 1.22 5.56
CA SER A 86 12.58 0.81 4.36
C SER A 86 11.24 1.51 4.22
N PHE A 87 10.53 1.77 5.32
CA PHE A 87 9.27 2.52 5.29
C PHE A 87 9.50 4.02 5.05
N GLY A 88 10.59 4.58 5.55
CA GLY A 88 11.02 5.93 5.21
C GLY A 88 11.39 6.07 3.72
N GLU A 89 12.03 5.07 3.14
CA GLU A 89 12.34 4.98 1.71
C GLU A 89 11.06 4.87 0.87
N ASN A 90 10.11 4.01 1.24
CA ASN A 90 8.80 3.85 0.59
C ASN A 90 7.92 5.14 0.62
N VAL A 91 8.19 6.09 1.51
CA VAL A 91 7.55 7.43 1.51
C VAL A 91 8.12 8.31 0.37
N LEU A 92 9.41 8.16 0.06
CA LEU A 92 10.08 8.94 -0.98
C LEU A 92 9.86 8.33 -2.37
N ASP A 93 10.05 7.03 -2.49
CA ASP A 93 9.89 6.28 -3.73
C ASP A 93 9.04 5.01 -3.52
N PRO A 94 7.75 5.02 -3.90
CA PRO A 94 6.90 3.83 -3.85
C PRO A 94 7.21 2.77 -4.93
N ALA A 95 8.22 2.99 -5.78
CA ALA A 95 8.83 1.97 -6.65
C ALA A 95 10.13 1.37 -6.07
N ALA A 96 10.62 1.85 -4.93
CA ALA A 96 11.74 1.23 -4.23
C ALA A 96 11.43 -0.26 -3.97
N THR A 97 12.42 -1.12 -4.24
CA THR A 97 12.29 -2.57 -4.06
C THR A 97 13.55 -3.13 -3.40
N THR A 98 13.35 -4.10 -2.52
CA THR A 98 14.41 -4.81 -1.81
C THR A 98 14.20 -6.31 -2.01
N ILE A 99 13.24 -6.90 -1.30
CA ILE A 99 12.89 -8.33 -1.41
C ILE A 99 12.05 -8.63 -2.67
N SER A 100 11.33 -7.64 -3.23
CA SER A 100 10.54 -7.80 -4.45
C SER A 100 11.37 -7.73 -5.75
N THR A 101 12.66 -7.41 -5.66
CA THR A 101 13.51 -7.04 -6.81
C THR A 101 13.57 -8.15 -7.87
N GLY A 102 13.01 -7.88 -9.04
CA GLY A 102 13.01 -8.82 -10.18
C GLY A 102 12.14 -10.07 -10.02
N LEU A 103 11.30 -10.14 -8.98
CA LEU A 103 10.45 -11.30 -8.71
C LEU A 103 9.12 -11.27 -9.50
N SER A 104 8.56 -12.45 -9.73
CA SER A 104 7.19 -12.61 -10.25
C SER A 104 6.14 -12.27 -9.18
N ALA A 105 4.87 -12.10 -9.59
CA ALA A 105 3.75 -11.92 -8.66
C ALA A 105 3.67 -12.97 -7.54
N SER A 106 3.97 -14.23 -7.83
CA SER A 106 4.04 -15.31 -6.84
C SER A 106 5.32 -15.24 -5.99
N GLY A 107 6.46 -14.90 -6.60
CA GLY A 107 7.73 -14.72 -5.89
C GLY A 107 7.68 -13.59 -4.86
N ILE A 108 7.08 -12.45 -5.20
CA ILE A 108 6.88 -11.31 -4.27
C ILE A 108 6.09 -11.76 -3.04
N ALA A 109 4.97 -12.46 -3.24
CA ALA A 109 4.14 -12.97 -2.14
C ALA A 109 4.88 -14.02 -1.29
N GLN A 110 5.66 -14.90 -1.90
CA GLN A 110 6.49 -15.89 -1.18
C GLN A 110 7.62 -15.23 -0.38
N ALA A 111 8.30 -14.23 -0.94
CA ALA A 111 9.35 -13.48 -0.25
C ALA A 111 8.79 -12.70 0.95
N ALA A 112 7.63 -12.04 0.79
CA ALA A 112 6.95 -11.33 1.86
C ALA A 112 6.54 -12.28 3.00
N ARG A 113 5.91 -13.42 2.68
CA ARG A 113 5.55 -14.48 3.64
C ARG A 113 6.78 -14.97 4.42
N ALA A 114 7.86 -15.31 3.73
CA ALA A 114 9.10 -15.79 4.35
C ALA A 114 9.76 -14.74 5.26
N SER A 115 9.73 -13.44 4.89
CA SER A 115 10.21 -12.35 5.74
C SER A 115 9.38 -12.20 7.02
N MET A 116 8.05 -12.28 6.89
CA MET A 116 7.14 -12.17 8.04
C MET A 116 7.25 -13.37 8.98
N ASP A 117 7.44 -14.58 8.46
CA ASP A 117 7.59 -15.80 9.26
C ASP A 117 8.94 -15.82 10.01
N ALA A 118 9.98 -15.25 9.42
CA ALA A 118 11.25 -15.01 10.10
C ALA A 118 11.09 -14.01 11.26
N GLU A 119 10.35 -12.91 11.07
CA GLU A 119 10.08 -11.94 12.14
C GLU A 119 9.16 -12.51 13.24
N TYR A 120 8.13 -13.29 12.90
CA TYR A 120 7.34 -14.04 13.89
C TYR A 120 8.23 -14.95 14.75
N THR A 121 9.14 -15.70 14.12
CA THR A 121 10.10 -16.58 14.80
C THR A 121 11.09 -15.79 15.67
N SER A 122 11.58 -14.65 15.17
CA SER A 122 12.47 -13.72 15.88
C SER A 122 11.82 -13.15 17.14
N MET A 123 10.56 -12.70 17.02
CA MET A 123 9.78 -12.18 18.14
C MET A 123 9.54 -13.25 19.21
N ASP A 124 9.11 -14.45 18.83
CA ASP A 124 8.91 -15.56 19.80
C ASP A 124 10.21 -15.94 20.51
N ALA A 125 11.30 -16.14 19.75
CA ALA A 125 12.63 -16.44 20.30
C ALA A 125 13.20 -15.36 21.22
N SER A 126 12.73 -14.11 21.11
CA SER A 126 13.07 -13.01 22.02
C SER A 126 12.37 -13.08 23.40
N GLY A 127 11.53 -14.10 23.62
CA GLY A 127 10.69 -14.23 24.82
C GLY A 127 9.51 -13.25 24.85
N LYS A 128 9.16 -12.68 23.68
CA LYS A 128 8.10 -11.70 23.49
C LYS A 128 7.39 -11.98 22.16
N PRO A 129 6.48 -12.97 22.07
CA PRO A 129 5.73 -13.23 20.84
C PRO A 129 5.02 -11.96 20.32
N PHE A 130 4.62 -11.99 19.04
CA PHE A 130 3.92 -10.87 18.40
C PHE A 130 2.62 -10.51 19.16
N ASN A 131 2.48 -9.24 19.52
CA ASN A 131 1.25 -8.69 20.09
C ASN A 131 0.54 -7.78 19.07
N TYR A 132 -0.66 -8.20 18.65
CA TYR A 132 -1.49 -7.37 17.76
C TYR A 132 -1.86 -6.03 18.40
N ASP A 133 -2.06 -5.99 19.72
CA ASP A 133 -2.42 -4.79 20.47
C ASP A 133 -1.18 -4.08 21.05
N SER A 134 -0.05 -4.15 20.33
CA SER A 134 1.20 -3.48 20.69
C SER A 134 1.05 -1.95 20.69
N ALA A 135 1.66 -1.28 21.67
CA ALA A 135 1.62 0.17 21.78
C ALA A 135 2.13 0.83 20.48
N ASN A 136 1.40 1.84 20.01
CA ASN A 136 1.67 2.56 18.77
C ASN A 136 1.79 1.67 17.50
N GLY A 137 1.35 0.41 17.52
CA GLY A 137 1.50 -0.53 16.39
C GLY A 137 2.92 -1.10 16.22
N THR A 138 3.77 -0.99 17.25
CA THR A 138 5.22 -1.33 17.19
C THR A 138 5.50 -2.72 16.61
N ASP A 139 4.69 -3.73 16.95
CA ASP A 139 4.88 -5.10 16.47
C ASP A 139 4.42 -5.28 15.01
N TRP A 140 3.47 -4.46 14.53
CA TRP A 140 3.03 -4.47 13.13
C TRP A 140 4.17 -3.96 12.24
N TYR A 141 4.77 -2.83 12.60
CA TYR A 141 5.92 -2.28 11.88
C TYR A 141 7.14 -3.20 11.97
N THR A 142 7.34 -3.88 13.11
CA THR A 142 8.44 -4.86 13.25
C THR A 142 8.25 -6.05 12.31
N LEU A 143 7.07 -6.71 12.37
CA LEU A 143 6.70 -7.84 11.52
C LEU A 143 6.87 -7.54 10.02
N MET A 144 6.53 -6.32 9.62
CA MET A 144 6.52 -5.88 8.23
C MET A 144 7.83 -5.15 7.82
N SER A 145 8.80 -4.97 8.71
CA SER A 145 9.95 -4.06 8.50
C SER A 145 10.85 -4.43 7.31
N GLY A 146 10.97 -5.73 7.01
CA GLY A 146 11.70 -6.24 5.84
C GLY A 146 10.98 -6.04 4.50
N LEU A 147 9.74 -5.53 4.48
CA LEU A 147 8.92 -5.43 3.27
C LEU A 147 9.08 -4.07 2.57
N ASP A 148 9.46 -4.08 1.30
CA ASP A 148 9.25 -2.94 0.40
C ASP A 148 7.75 -2.73 0.09
N ARG A 149 7.38 -1.59 -0.50
CA ARG A 149 5.97 -1.29 -0.80
C ARG A 149 5.33 -2.28 -1.77
N THR A 150 6.10 -2.88 -2.67
CA THR A 150 5.60 -3.91 -3.59
C THR A 150 5.26 -5.20 -2.84
N ALA A 151 6.07 -5.59 -1.86
CA ALA A 151 5.78 -6.69 -0.95
C ALA A 151 4.57 -6.40 -0.06
N LEU A 152 4.45 -5.19 0.50
CA LEU A 152 3.25 -4.77 1.25
C LEU A 152 1.98 -4.86 0.39
N ALA A 153 2.04 -4.49 -0.88
CA ALA A 153 0.91 -4.63 -1.81
C ALA A 153 0.53 -6.11 -2.07
N ALA A 154 1.49 -7.03 -2.03
CA ALA A 154 1.22 -8.47 -2.14
C ALA A 154 0.58 -9.04 -0.86
N VAL A 155 1.01 -8.59 0.32
CA VAL A 155 0.36 -8.90 1.60
C VAL A 155 -1.07 -8.36 1.61
N SER A 156 -1.25 -7.08 1.30
CA SER A 156 -2.54 -6.38 1.34
C SER A 156 -3.57 -6.91 0.34
N SER A 157 -3.15 -7.26 -0.88
CA SER A 157 -4.06 -7.80 -1.91
C SER A 157 -4.24 -9.33 -1.89
N ASN A 158 -3.37 -10.05 -1.14
CA ASN A 158 -3.47 -11.48 -0.83
C ASN A 158 -3.85 -12.42 -2.01
N GLN A 159 -3.38 -12.13 -3.21
CA GLN A 159 -3.81 -12.81 -4.45
C GLN A 159 -3.45 -14.30 -4.49
N GLY A 160 -2.51 -14.75 -3.64
CA GLY A 160 -2.12 -16.15 -3.47
C GLY A 160 -2.67 -16.84 -2.22
N GLY A 161 -3.48 -16.17 -1.39
CA GLY A 161 -4.05 -16.75 -0.16
C GLY A 161 -3.03 -17.05 0.95
N LEU A 162 -1.85 -16.41 0.94
CA LEU A 162 -0.75 -16.65 1.89
C LEU A 162 -0.84 -15.82 3.19
N PHE A 163 -1.80 -14.89 3.26
CA PHE A 163 -1.89 -13.91 4.35
C PHE A 163 -3.28 -13.92 5.01
N SER A 164 -3.32 -13.77 6.33
CA SER A 164 -4.54 -13.58 7.10
C SER A 164 -5.16 -12.20 6.85
N THR A 165 -6.43 -12.02 7.23
CA THR A 165 -7.12 -10.71 7.15
C THR A 165 -6.45 -9.66 8.05
N LYS A 166 -5.84 -10.07 9.17
CA LYS A 166 -5.08 -9.16 10.04
C LYS A 166 -3.82 -8.65 9.34
N GLU A 167 -3.07 -9.53 8.68
CA GLU A 167 -1.86 -9.17 7.94
C GLU A 167 -2.19 -8.25 6.73
N GLN A 168 -3.27 -8.54 6.01
CA GLN A 168 -3.79 -7.66 4.95
C GLN A 168 -4.08 -6.24 5.47
N GLY A 169 -4.77 -6.13 6.62
CA GLY A 169 -5.09 -4.85 7.26
C GLY A 169 -3.86 -4.09 7.76
N MET A 170 -2.90 -4.79 8.39
CA MET A 170 -1.62 -4.19 8.82
C MET A 170 -0.83 -3.64 7.62
N ALA A 171 -0.72 -4.40 6.53
CA ALA A 171 -0.03 -3.97 5.33
C ALA A 171 -0.73 -2.77 4.65
N GLN A 172 -2.07 -2.78 4.57
CA GLN A 172 -2.82 -1.63 4.05
C GLN A 172 -2.60 -0.38 4.90
N TYR A 173 -2.65 -0.50 6.22
CA TYR A 173 -2.44 0.63 7.13
C TYR A 173 -1.05 1.27 6.94
N ILE A 174 0.00 0.45 6.82
CA ILE A 174 1.37 0.92 6.55
C ILE A 174 1.46 1.60 5.17
N MET A 175 0.83 1.03 4.13
CA MET A 175 0.81 1.64 2.79
C MET A 175 0.06 2.98 2.76
N LEU A 176 -1.03 3.11 3.52
CA LEU A 176 -1.78 4.37 3.68
C LEU A 176 -0.97 5.39 4.47
N GLN A 177 -0.29 4.97 5.54
CA GLN A 177 0.59 5.85 6.31
C GLN A 177 1.72 6.41 5.44
N GLN A 178 2.36 5.57 4.62
CA GLN A 178 3.39 6.01 3.66
C GLN A 178 2.85 7.08 2.69
N GLU A 179 1.64 6.86 2.16
CA GLU A 179 0.94 7.77 1.25
C GLU A 179 0.61 9.14 1.89
N GLN A 180 0.10 9.13 3.14
CA GLN A 180 -0.20 10.35 3.89
C GLN A 180 1.09 11.15 4.15
N LEU A 181 2.14 10.51 4.66
CA LEU A 181 3.43 11.14 4.94
C LEU A 181 4.10 11.70 3.67
N ALA A 182 3.99 10.99 2.53
CA ALA A 182 4.53 11.42 1.24
C ALA A 182 3.82 12.68 0.71
N THR A 183 2.50 12.77 0.93
CA THR A 183 1.65 13.88 0.46
C THR A 183 1.60 15.08 1.41
N GLY A 184 2.25 14.99 2.58
CA GLY A 184 2.35 16.08 3.56
C GLY A 184 1.28 16.05 4.67
N ASN A 185 0.57 14.94 4.81
CA ASN A 185 -0.43 14.70 5.85
C ASN A 185 0.16 13.87 6.98
N TYR A 186 -0.21 14.14 8.24
CA TYR A 186 0.32 13.36 9.35
C TYR A 186 -0.32 11.98 9.43
N SER A 187 0.50 10.94 9.63
CA SER A 187 0.04 9.61 9.98
C SER A 187 1.13 8.86 10.76
N GLY A 188 0.80 8.40 11.96
CA GLY A 188 1.73 7.73 12.87
C GLY A 188 1.37 7.89 14.35
N PRO A 189 2.30 7.57 15.27
CA PRO A 189 2.10 7.66 16.71
C PRO A 189 1.69 9.07 17.19
N MET A 190 0.73 9.16 18.11
CA MET A 190 0.21 10.47 18.58
C MET A 190 1.29 11.34 19.26
N ASP A 191 2.28 10.72 19.91
CA ASP A 191 3.40 11.42 20.56
C ASP A 191 4.42 12.02 19.57
N LEU A 192 4.33 11.67 18.27
CA LEU A 192 5.22 12.16 17.22
C LEU A 192 4.57 13.21 16.29
N GLU A 193 3.27 13.47 16.40
CA GLU A 193 2.55 14.46 15.57
C GLU A 193 3.20 15.84 15.65
N SER A 194 3.60 16.28 16.85
CA SER A 194 4.29 17.57 17.07
C SER A 194 5.69 17.68 16.45
N LYS A 195 6.26 16.58 15.92
CA LYS A 195 7.53 16.55 15.19
C LYS A 195 7.35 16.56 13.67
N PHE A 196 6.12 16.38 13.19
CA PHE A 196 5.83 16.35 11.77
C PHE A 196 5.80 17.76 11.19
N ILE A 197 6.51 17.95 10.07
CA ILE A 197 6.45 19.13 9.23
C ILE A 197 5.35 18.89 8.19
N PRO A 198 4.24 19.66 8.16
CA PRO A 198 3.15 19.50 7.18
C PRO A 198 3.57 19.98 5.79
N ALA A 199 4.40 19.18 5.12
CA ALA A 199 4.91 19.42 3.78
C ALA A 199 5.09 18.07 3.04
N PRO A 200 4.76 18.01 1.74
CA PRO A 200 4.95 16.79 0.95
C PRO A 200 6.44 16.51 0.72
N ALA A 201 6.80 15.25 0.48
CA ALA A 201 8.20 14.83 0.35
C ALA A 201 8.94 15.63 -0.74
N SER A 202 10.11 16.17 -0.40
CA SER A 202 10.85 17.06 -1.31
C SER A 202 11.52 16.28 -2.46
N GLY A 203 11.98 17.00 -3.50
CA GLY A 203 12.53 16.39 -4.72
C GLY A 203 11.48 15.74 -5.64
N GLN A 204 10.32 15.31 -5.11
CA GLN A 204 9.33 14.53 -5.84
C GLN A 204 8.52 15.28 -6.90
N GLY A 205 8.65 16.61 -6.98
CA GLY A 205 7.90 17.47 -7.91
C GLY A 205 6.45 17.80 -7.47
N TYR A 206 6.16 17.62 -6.18
CA TYR A 206 4.86 17.88 -5.57
C TYR A 206 4.54 19.38 -5.44
N SER A 207 3.24 19.68 -5.41
CA SER A 207 2.68 21.01 -5.12
C SER A 207 2.74 21.29 -3.62
N ILE A 208 3.31 22.45 -3.26
CA ILE A 208 3.39 22.96 -1.87
C ILE A 208 2.32 24.01 -1.55
N ASP A 209 1.29 24.14 -2.40
CA ASP A 209 0.18 25.06 -2.19
C ASP A 209 -0.74 24.56 -1.08
N SER A 210 -0.58 25.12 0.13
CA SER A 210 -1.36 24.82 1.32
C SER A 210 -2.48 25.84 1.57
N SER A 211 -2.97 26.52 0.52
CA SER A 211 -3.96 27.59 0.67
C SER A 211 -5.39 27.05 0.80
N ASP A 212 -5.99 27.22 1.98
CA ASP A 212 -7.41 26.92 2.25
C ASP A 212 -8.38 27.97 1.68
N ALA A 213 -7.90 28.91 0.86
CA ALA A 213 -8.76 29.76 0.05
C ALA A 213 -9.56 28.90 -0.94
N THR A 214 -10.85 29.17 -1.10
CA THR A 214 -11.68 28.44 -2.07
C THR A 214 -11.37 28.86 -3.51
N VAL A 215 -11.42 27.91 -4.43
CA VAL A 215 -11.12 28.15 -5.86
C VAL A 215 -12.20 28.99 -6.55
N SER A 216 -13.41 29.05 -5.99
CA SER A 216 -14.47 29.97 -6.39
C SER A 216 -15.50 30.17 -5.27
N ASN A 217 -16.19 31.31 -5.27
CA ASN A 217 -17.27 31.65 -4.32
C ASN A 217 -18.53 30.75 -4.44
N ARG A 218 -18.46 29.64 -5.20
CA ARG A 218 -19.55 28.67 -5.42
C ARG A 218 -19.13 27.24 -5.10
N SER A 219 -17.91 27.02 -4.62
CA SER A 219 -17.35 25.71 -4.29
C SER A 219 -16.72 25.70 -2.90
N ASN A 220 -16.69 24.53 -2.26
CA ASN A 220 -15.90 24.27 -1.06
C ASN A 220 -14.52 23.65 -1.35
N VAL A 221 -14.17 23.48 -2.64
CA VAL A 221 -12.83 23.07 -3.10
C VAL A 221 -11.83 24.20 -2.82
N THR A 222 -10.67 23.84 -2.27
CA THR A 222 -9.57 24.76 -1.93
C THR A 222 -8.37 24.55 -2.87
N TYR A 223 -7.38 25.44 -2.81
CA TYR A 223 -6.11 25.19 -3.49
C TYR A 223 -5.32 24.07 -2.79
N SER A 224 -5.42 23.96 -1.46
CA SER A 224 -4.86 22.86 -0.66
C SER A 224 -5.42 21.47 -1.04
N SER A 225 -6.71 21.37 -1.38
CA SER A 225 -7.29 20.10 -1.82
C SER A 225 -6.82 19.72 -3.24
N ILE A 226 -6.79 20.67 -4.18
CA ILE A 226 -6.20 20.48 -5.52
C ILE A 226 -4.72 20.07 -5.44
N ALA A 227 -3.94 20.66 -4.55
CA ALA A 227 -2.54 20.28 -4.33
C ALA A 227 -2.43 18.83 -3.82
N SER A 228 -3.29 18.44 -2.88
CA SER A 228 -3.36 17.08 -2.33
C SER A 228 -3.68 16.05 -3.43
N SER A 229 -4.73 16.27 -4.23
CA SER A 229 -5.14 15.36 -5.32
C SER A 229 -4.04 15.19 -6.38
N LYS A 230 -3.30 16.27 -6.69
CA LYS A 230 -2.12 16.23 -7.58
C LYS A 230 -0.96 15.43 -7.00
N ASN A 231 -0.62 15.67 -5.74
CA ASN A 231 0.49 15.00 -5.06
C ASN A 231 0.22 13.50 -4.94
N LEU A 232 -1.00 13.15 -4.54
CA LEU A 232 -1.44 11.76 -4.39
C LEU A 232 -1.51 11.03 -5.74
N SER A 233 -1.98 11.69 -6.82
CA SER A 233 -1.88 11.15 -8.18
C SER A 233 -0.43 10.82 -8.54
N MET A 234 0.51 11.74 -8.29
CA MET A 234 1.93 11.54 -8.57
C MET A 234 2.62 10.49 -7.68
N TYR A 235 2.14 10.25 -6.46
CA TYR A 235 2.65 9.17 -5.60
C TYR A 235 2.18 7.81 -6.11
N LEU A 236 0.87 7.65 -6.35
CA LEU A 236 0.29 6.41 -6.88
C LEU A 236 0.79 6.08 -8.30
N ASP A 237 1.05 7.09 -9.13
CA ASP A 237 1.65 6.88 -10.45
C ASP A 237 3.15 6.52 -10.39
N LYS A 238 3.82 6.66 -9.24
CA LYS A 238 5.17 6.12 -9.03
C LYS A 238 5.19 4.65 -8.61
N SER A 239 4.18 4.16 -7.89
CA SER A 239 4.05 2.77 -7.39
C SER A 239 4.61 1.67 -8.30
N GLY A 240 5.20 0.63 -7.70
CA GLY A 240 5.67 -0.56 -8.42
C GLY A 240 4.60 -1.21 -9.31
N SER A 241 5.02 -1.87 -10.39
CA SER A 241 4.10 -2.44 -11.39
C SER A 241 3.15 -3.50 -10.81
N TYR A 242 3.59 -4.25 -9.80
CA TYR A 242 2.72 -5.20 -9.10
C TYR A 242 1.62 -4.50 -8.30
N GLU A 243 1.92 -3.40 -7.58
CA GLU A 243 0.92 -2.61 -6.85
C GLU A 243 -0.14 -2.08 -7.84
N LYS A 244 0.30 -1.54 -8.98
CA LYS A 244 -0.57 -1.10 -10.09
C LYS A 244 -1.42 -2.22 -10.71
N SER A 245 -1.04 -3.48 -10.48
CA SER A 245 -1.79 -4.68 -10.93
C SER A 245 -2.89 -5.11 -9.94
N THR A 246 -2.97 -4.48 -8.77
CA THR A 246 -3.98 -4.72 -7.72
C THR A 246 -5.25 -3.88 -7.93
N ILE A 247 -6.38 -4.39 -7.44
CA ILE A 247 -7.65 -3.66 -7.53
C ILE A 247 -7.76 -2.51 -6.51
N GLY A 248 -7.13 -2.64 -5.34
CA GLY A 248 -7.06 -1.57 -4.34
C GLY A 248 -6.31 -0.33 -4.86
N TRP A 249 -5.17 -0.52 -5.54
CA TRP A 249 -4.48 0.59 -6.21
C TRP A 249 -5.36 1.22 -7.30
N ALA A 250 -5.98 0.40 -8.16
CA ALA A 250 -6.82 0.91 -9.25
C ALA A 250 -8.03 1.72 -8.74
N PHE A 251 -8.68 1.26 -7.66
CA PHE A 251 -9.76 1.98 -6.98
C PHE A 251 -9.26 3.29 -6.34
N ASN A 252 -8.14 3.28 -5.61
CA ASN A 252 -7.58 4.47 -5.00
C ASN A 252 -7.21 5.50 -6.08
N ARG A 253 -6.43 5.11 -7.08
CA ARG A 253 -6.01 5.98 -8.19
C ARG A 253 -7.20 6.58 -8.96
N ALA A 254 -8.27 5.81 -9.16
CA ALA A 254 -9.50 6.26 -9.81
C ALA A 254 -10.31 7.23 -8.94
N SER A 255 -10.37 7.01 -7.63
CA SER A 255 -11.00 7.92 -6.67
C SER A 255 -10.28 9.27 -6.65
N VAL A 256 -8.95 9.25 -6.64
CA VAL A 256 -8.09 10.44 -6.66
C VAL A 256 -8.18 11.20 -7.99
N GLN A 257 -8.21 10.48 -9.13
CA GLN A 257 -8.44 11.11 -10.43
C GLN A 257 -9.82 11.77 -10.49
N THR A 258 -10.85 11.10 -9.98
CA THR A 258 -12.23 11.62 -9.95
C THR A 258 -12.31 12.92 -9.14
N ALA A 259 -11.73 12.93 -7.94
CA ALA A 259 -11.63 14.14 -7.13
C ALA A 259 -10.89 15.26 -7.88
N TYR A 260 -9.70 14.99 -8.42
CA TYR A 260 -8.91 15.97 -9.17
C TYR A 260 -9.70 16.60 -10.34
N GLU A 261 -10.43 15.79 -11.11
CA GLU A 261 -11.19 16.27 -12.27
C GLU A 261 -12.44 17.07 -11.86
N GLU A 262 -13.13 16.70 -10.78
CA GLU A 262 -14.21 17.52 -10.18
C GLU A 262 -13.68 18.85 -9.64
N GLU A 263 -12.53 18.85 -8.96
CA GLU A 263 -11.90 20.05 -8.39
C GLU A 263 -11.45 21.04 -9.48
N MET A 264 -10.83 20.55 -10.55
CA MET A 264 -10.45 21.38 -11.70
C MET A 264 -11.67 21.95 -12.42
N GLY A 265 -12.77 21.18 -12.51
CA GLY A 265 -14.07 21.67 -12.96
C GLY A 265 -14.61 22.80 -12.07
N ALA A 266 -14.56 22.63 -10.74
CA ALA A 266 -15.01 23.64 -9.77
C ALA A 266 -14.14 24.92 -9.74
N ALA A 267 -12.86 24.80 -10.13
CA ALA A 267 -11.93 25.91 -10.35
C ALA A 267 -12.05 26.56 -11.75
N ASN A 268 -12.89 26.01 -12.64
CA ASN A 268 -12.98 26.38 -14.06
C ASN A 268 -11.60 26.37 -14.75
N LYS A 269 -10.86 25.27 -14.60
CA LYS A 269 -9.53 25.03 -15.17
C LYS A 269 -9.53 23.77 -16.04
N PRO A 270 -8.71 23.71 -17.12
CA PRO A 270 -8.52 22.47 -17.87
C PRO A 270 -7.79 21.43 -17.02
N VAL A 271 -8.23 20.18 -17.11
CA VAL A 271 -7.54 19.02 -16.52
C VAL A 271 -6.16 18.87 -17.15
N ASP A 272 -5.11 18.75 -16.33
CA ASP A 272 -3.75 18.47 -16.78
C ASP A 272 -3.53 16.95 -16.83
N SER A 273 -3.17 16.45 -18.02
CA SER A 273 -2.97 15.02 -18.26
C SER A 273 -1.84 14.41 -17.44
N LYS A 274 -0.94 15.21 -16.85
CA LYS A 274 0.06 14.75 -15.88
C LYS A 274 -0.54 14.04 -14.66
N TYR A 275 -1.78 14.36 -14.27
CA TYR A 275 -2.45 13.78 -13.10
C TYR A 275 -3.60 12.83 -13.46
N VAL A 276 -3.75 12.50 -14.75
CA VAL A 276 -4.73 11.55 -15.30
C VAL A 276 -4.01 10.24 -15.58
N SER A 277 -4.52 9.11 -15.10
CA SER A 277 -3.87 7.82 -15.36
C SER A 277 -4.10 7.35 -16.79
N ASN A 278 -3.08 6.75 -17.40
CA ASN A 278 -3.17 6.14 -18.73
C ASN A 278 -3.70 4.70 -18.71
N LEU A 279 -3.89 4.09 -17.53
CA LEU A 279 -4.37 2.72 -17.40
C LEU A 279 -5.89 2.64 -17.57
N SER A 280 -6.34 1.76 -18.48
CA SER A 280 -7.75 1.66 -18.89
C SER A 280 -8.72 1.35 -17.73
N ILE A 281 -8.29 0.55 -16.76
CA ILE A 281 -9.05 0.26 -15.53
C ILE A 281 -9.32 1.52 -14.70
N VAL A 282 -8.35 2.45 -14.59
CA VAL A 282 -8.50 3.67 -13.78
C VAL A 282 -9.51 4.62 -14.42
N GLY A 283 -9.42 4.83 -15.73
CA GLY A 283 -10.38 5.63 -16.49
C GLY A 283 -11.80 5.07 -16.41
N MET A 284 -11.95 3.74 -16.52
CA MET A 284 -13.24 3.06 -16.38
C MET A 284 -13.85 3.26 -14.99
N LEU A 285 -13.08 3.01 -13.92
CA LEU A 285 -13.57 3.17 -12.55
C LEU A 285 -13.90 4.63 -12.24
N SER A 286 -13.11 5.59 -12.73
CA SER A 286 -13.36 7.02 -12.53
C SER A 286 -14.67 7.48 -13.20
N GLU A 287 -14.96 7.07 -14.44
CA GLU A 287 -16.24 7.40 -15.07
C GLU A 287 -17.45 6.77 -14.35
N LEU A 288 -17.31 5.55 -13.83
CA LEU A 288 -18.35 4.94 -13.00
C LEU A 288 -18.57 5.73 -11.69
N MET A 289 -17.49 6.13 -11.00
CA MET A 289 -17.55 6.96 -9.78
C MET A 289 -18.22 8.31 -10.04
N LYS A 290 -17.85 9.04 -11.10
CA LYS A 290 -18.50 10.30 -11.50
C LYS A 290 -20.00 10.12 -11.72
N ASN A 291 -20.40 9.02 -12.35
CA ASN A 291 -21.81 8.74 -12.61
C ASN A 291 -22.57 8.33 -11.34
N ALA A 292 -21.91 7.65 -10.39
CA ALA A 292 -22.43 7.41 -9.05
C ALA A 292 -22.68 8.71 -8.27
N GLN A 293 -21.72 9.64 -8.28
CA GLN A 293 -21.83 10.95 -7.60
C GLN A 293 -22.98 11.79 -8.17
N LYS A 294 -23.10 11.87 -9.50
CA LYS A 294 -24.23 12.52 -10.20
C LYS A 294 -25.59 11.89 -9.83
N ALA A 295 -25.64 10.57 -9.64
CA ALA A 295 -26.82 9.83 -9.20
C ALA A 295 -27.03 9.83 -7.67
N HIS A 296 -26.15 10.51 -6.91
CA HIS A 296 -26.13 10.55 -5.44
C HIS A 296 -26.02 9.16 -4.77
N VAL A 297 -25.47 8.18 -5.49
CA VAL A 297 -25.09 6.87 -4.95
C VAL A 297 -23.87 7.05 -4.05
N ARG A 298 -23.91 6.46 -2.86
CA ARG A 298 -22.75 6.40 -1.95
C ARG A 298 -21.87 5.22 -2.31
N SER A 299 -20.57 5.46 -2.42
CA SER A 299 -19.55 4.41 -2.42
C SER A 299 -19.22 3.96 -1.00
N ASN A 300 -18.66 2.77 -0.81
CA ASN A 300 -18.00 2.44 0.46
C ASN A 300 -16.65 3.19 0.56
N PRO A 301 -16.17 3.50 1.78
CA PRO A 301 -14.95 4.31 1.97
C PRO A 301 -13.63 3.56 1.69
N SER A 302 -13.68 2.25 1.44
CA SER A 302 -12.53 1.39 1.19
C SER A 302 -12.95 0.17 0.36
N VAL A 303 -12.15 -0.16 -0.66
CA VAL A 303 -12.30 -1.34 -1.53
C VAL A 303 -10.92 -1.98 -1.65
N LEU A 304 -10.77 -3.19 -1.11
CA LEU A 304 -9.48 -3.88 -0.97
C LEU A 304 -9.32 -4.93 -2.06
N ASN A 305 -10.39 -5.70 -2.28
CA ASN A 305 -10.44 -6.83 -3.19
C ASN A 305 -11.61 -6.71 -4.19
N VAL A 306 -11.67 -7.63 -5.15
CA VAL A 306 -12.66 -7.59 -6.25
C VAL A 306 -14.10 -7.83 -5.76
N THR A 307 -14.28 -8.55 -4.65
CA THR A 307 -15.59 -8.75 -4.02
C THR A 307 -16.12 -7.46 -3.42
N ASP A 308 -15.26 -6.68 -2.75
CA ASP A 308 -15.62 -5.35 -2.22
C ASP A 308 -16.07 -4.43 -3.35
N LEU A 309 -15.28 -4.39 -4.44
CA LEU A 309 -15.61 -3.59 -5.62
C LEU A 309 -16.93 -4.03 -6.25
N PHE A 310 -17.17 -5.33 -6.38
CA PHE A 310 -18.44 -5.84 -6.90
C PHE A 310 -19.60 -5.69 -5.92
N ASN A 311 -19.37 -5.29 -4.66
CA ASN A 311 -20.41 -4.88 -3.72
C ASN A 311 -20.74 -3.37 -3.80
N GLU A 312 -19.95 -2.56 -4.53
CA GLU A 312 -20.30 -1.18 -4.84
C GLU A 312 -21.57 -1.12 -5.71
N THR A 313 -22.57 -0.35 -5.28
CA THR A 313 -23.84 -0.15 -6.01
C THR A 313 -23.62 0.37 -7.44
N TRP A 314 -22.55 1.14 -7.68
CA TRP A 314 -22.21 1.70 -8.99
C TRP A 314 -21.39 0.75 -9.89
N ALA A 315 -20.82 -0.33 -9.34
CA ALA A 315 -20.10 -1.34 -10.12
C ALA A 315 -21.03 -2.45 -10.65
N LYS A 316 -22.27 -2.53 -10.13
CA LYS A 316 -23.27 -3.52 -10.55
C LYS A 316 -23.64 -3.36 -12.03
N GLY A 317 -23.60 -4.46 -12.77
CA GLY A 317 -23.77 -4.51 -14.22
C GLY A 317 -22.49 -4.22 -15.02
N HIS A 318 -21.39 -3.87 -14.36
CA HIS A 318 -20.09 -3.60 -14.98
C HIS A 318 -19.01 -4.61 -14.59
N GLU A 319 -19.33 -5.65 -13.80
CA GLU A 319 -18.37 -6.61 -13.23
C GLU A 319 -17.49 -7.28 -14.30
N ALA A 320 -18.09 -7.70 -15.43
CA ALA A 320 -17.37 -8.31 -16.53
C ALA A 320 -16.43 -7.34 -17.27
N ALA A 321 -16.80 -6.06 -17.37
CA ALA A 321 -15.97 -5.01 -17.99
C ALA A 321 -14.79 -4.64 -17.09
N ILE A 322 -15.05 -4.51 -15.78
CA ILE A 322 -14.02 -4.29 -14.75
C ILE A 322 -13.02 -5.45 -14.75
N GLN A 323 -13.50 -6.70 -14.77
CA GLN A 323 -12.64 -7.88 -14.82
C GLN A 323 -11.77 -7.90 -16.09
N ALA A 324 -12.35 -7.59 -17.26
CA ALA A 324 -11.61 -7.54 -18.52
C ALA A 324 -10.56 -6.41 -18.55
N ALA A 325 -10.89 -5.22 -18.02
CA ALA A 325 -9.96 -4.11 -17.90
C ALA A 325 -8.82 -4.43 -16.92
N LEU A 326 -9.12 -5.01 -15.76
CA LEU A 326 -8.11 -5.48 -14.81
C LEU A 326 -7.19 -6.53 -15.45
N THR A 327 -7.73 -7.54 -16.12
CA THR A 327 -6.92 -8.55 -16.85
C THR A 327 -6.04 -7.91 -17.93
N THR A 328 -6.53 -6.89 -18.62
CA THR A 328 -5.78 -6.14 -19.64
C THR A 328 -4.63 -5.36 -19.00
N THR A 329 -4.90 -4.56 -17.96
CA THR A 329 -3.87 -3.80 -17.23
C THR A 329 -2.84 -4.70 -16.55
N ARG A 330 -3.23 -5.86 -16.00
CA ARG A 330 -2.27 -6.84 -15.49
C ARG A 330 -1.33 -7.35 -16.59
N LYS A 331 -1.84 -7.61 -17.80
CA LYS A 331 -1.02 -8.00 -18.96
C LYS A 331 -0.11 -6.86 -19.44
N GLU A 332 -0.60 -5.63 -19.48
CA GLU A 332 0.17 -4.42 -19.82
C GLU A 332 1.34 -4.19 -18.85
N LEU A 333 1.14 -4.53 -17.56
CA LEU A 333 2.14 -4.42 -16.49
C LEU A 333 3.07 -5.65 -16.36
N GLY A 334 2.94 -6.66 -17.23
CA GLY A 334 3.78 -7.87 -17.26
C GLY A 334 3.30 -9.05 -16.39
N PHE A 335 2.14 -8.95 -15.75
CA PHE A 335 1.56 -9.96 -14.87
C PHE A 335 0.43 -10.75 -15.56
N SER A 336 0.77 -11.49 -16.62
CA SER A 336 -0.11 -12.55 -17.14
C SER A 336 -0.43 -13.56 -16.04
N GLN A 337 -1.67 -14.06 -15.99
CA GLN A 337 -2.01 -15.13 -15.05
C GLN A 337 -1.27 -16.44 -15.40
N SER A 338 -0.87 -17.14 -14.35
CA SER A 338 -0.33 -18.51 -14.35
C SER A 338 -1.42 -19.50 -13.98
#